data_AF-M1IM82-F1
#
_entry.id   AF-M1IM82-F1
#
_cell.length_a   1.000
_cell.length_b   1.000
_cell.length_c   1.000
_cell.angle_alpha   90.00
_cell.angle_beta   90.00
_cell.angle_gamma   90.00
#
_symmetry.space_group_name_H-M   'P 1'
#
loop_
_entity.id
_entity.type
_entity.pdbx_description
1 polymer ?
#
loop_
_entity_poly.entity_id
_entity_poly.type
_entity_poly.pdbx_seq_one_letter_code
_entity_poly.pdbx_strand_id
1 'polypeptide(L)'
;MSDKKTPEELRHAELLKSIESIKAPLSMMALLGLLDELYSKEERRALYSEYEALRKASHAGYEALKAACATVEPGIGWEAREQKYGKEAATEHLRPYKETLEAKKQTDQKVTDFEAKHPQIKRLVWLKGEIGKGQYE
;
A
#
# COMPACT_ATOMS: atom_id res chain seq x y z
N MET A 1 26.91 24.18 27.19
CA MET A 1 26.15 23.90 25.94
C MET A 1 24.71 23.67 26.37
N SER A 2 23.89 24.72 26.35
CA SER A 2 22.51 24.67 26.86
C SER A 2 21.58 24.36 25.69
N ASP A 3 21.30 23.08 25.46
CA ASP A 3 20.28 22.58 24.51
C ASP A 3 18.85 22.80 25.03
N LYS A 4 18.58 23.93 25.69
CA LYS A 4 17.24 24.26 26.15
C LYS A 4 16.61 25.22 25.16
N LYS A 5 15.64 24.69 24.42
CA LYS A 5 14.76 25.50 23.57
C LYS A 5 14.16 26.64 24.36
N THR A 6 14.08 27.81 23.75
CA THR A 6 13.44 28.96 24.38
C THR A 6 11.92 28.73 24.51
N PRO A 7 11.24 29.39 25.46
CA PRO A 7 9.78 29.32 25.55
C PRO A 7 9.05 29.79 24.29
N GLU A 8 9.68 30.64 23.48
CA GLU A 8 9.15 31.04 22.16
C GLU A 8 9.31 29.94 21.12
N GLU A 9 10.45 29.25 21.08
CA GLU A 9 10.67 28.09 20.20
C GLU A 9 9.71 26.93 20.51
N LEU A 10 9.39 26.71 21.79
CA LEU A 10 8.39 25.74 22.20
C LEU A 10 6.99 26.13 21.71
N ARG A 11 6.59 27.39 21.91
CA ARG A 11 5.30 27.89 21.41
C ARG A 11 5.19 27.86 19.89
N HIS A 12 6.26 28.19 19.18
CA HIS A 12 6.31 28.12 17.72
C HIS A 12 6.17 26.67 17.23
N ALA A 13 6.83 25.71 17.89
CA ALA A 13 6.69 24.29 17.57
C ALA A 13 5.28 23.76 17.84
N GLU A 14 4.64 24.16 18.94
CA GLU A 14 3.24 23.81 19.25
C GLU A 14 2.26 24.38 18.22
N LEU A 15 2.48 25.62 17.79
CA LEU A 15 1.68 26.25 16.74
C LEU A 15 1.80 25.50 15.41
N LEU A 16 3.03 25.19 14.98
CA LEU A 16 3.29 24.41 13.77
C LEU A 16 2.63 23.04 13.84
N LYS A 17 2.77 22.33 14.97
CA LYS A 17 2.10 21.03 15.19
C LYS A 17 0.57 21.15 15.08
N SER A 18 0.00 22.24 15.60
CA SER A 18 -1.44 22.49 15.52
C SER A 18 -1.90 22.81 14.09
N ILE A 19 -1.09 23.51 13.30
CA ILE A 19 -1.36 23.76 11.88
C ILE A 19 -1.24 22.47 11.06
N GLU A 20 -0.25 21.64 11.36
CA GLU A 20 -0.06 20.35 10.69
C GLU A 20 -1.20 19.38 10.99
N SER A 21 -1.74 19.37 12.22
CA SER A 21 -2.85 18.50 12.60
C SER A 21 -4.15 18.79 11.87
N ILE A 22 -4.41 20.06 11.48
CA ILE A 22 -5.63 20.45 10.74
C ILE A 22 -5.51 20.27 9.22
N LYS A 23 -4.29 20.13 8.68
CA LYS A 23 -4.04 20.05 7.24
C LYS A 23 -4.72 18.85 6.59
N ALA A 24 -4.61 17.66 7.20
CA ALA A 24 -5.19 16.43 6.65
C ALA A 24 -6.73 16.44 6.68
N PRO A 25 -7.41 16.81 7.79
CA PRO A 25 -8.86 17.00 7.82
C PRO A 25 -9.37 17.99 6.77
N LEU A 26 -8.75 19.17 6.66
CA LEU A 26 -9.16 20.19 5.68
C LEU A 26 -8.99 19.69 4.23
N SER A 27 -7.87 19.01 3.95
CA SER A 27 -7.65 18.39 2.64
C SER A 27 -8.70 17.32 2.33
N MET A 28 -9.13 16.55 3.33
CA MET A 28 -10.19 15.56 3.16
C MET A 28 -11.54 16.22 2.86
N MET A 29 -11.91 17.28 3.59
CA MET A 29 -13.16 18.00 3.34
C MET A 29 -13.20 18.62 1.94
N ALA A 30 -12.11 19.27 1.51
CA ALA A 30 -12.00 19.81 0.16
C ALA A 30 -12.12 18.71 -0.92
N LEU A 31 -11.48 17.56 -0.70
CA LEU A 31 -11.54 16.44 -1.63
C LEU A 31 -12.95 15.81 -1.69
N LEU A 32 -13.66 15.72 -0.55
CA LEU A 32 -15.04 15.24 -0.53
C LEU A 32 -15.98 16.14 -1.34
N GLY A 33 -15.81 17.46 -1.23
CA GLY A 33 -16.57 18.42 -2.06
C GLY A 33 -16.28 18.26 -3.55
N LEU A 34 -15.01 18.15 -3.94
CA LEU A 34 -14.63 17.91 -5.34
C LEU A 34 -15.19 16.58 -5.89
N LEU A 35 -15.22 15.55 -5.04
CA LEU A 35 -15.75 14.25 -5.43
C LEU A 35 -17.26 14.28 -5.70
N ASP A 36 -18.02 15.17 -5.06
CA ASP A 36 -19.44 15.37 -5.35
C ASP A 36 -19.67 15.97 -6.75
N GLU A 37 -18.71 16.70 -7.30
CA GLU A 37 -18.75 17.25 -8.65
C GLU A 37 -18.34 16.23 -9.72
N LEU A 38 -17.41 15.32 -9.38
CA LEU A 38 -16.82 14.37 -10.32
C LEU A 38 -17.59 13.05 -10.43
N TYR A 39 -18.31 12.68 -9.38
CA TYR A 39 -18.96 11.38 -9.29
C TYR A 39 -20.27 11.47 -8.51
N SER A 40 -21.28 10.73 -8.97
CA SER A 40 -22.47 10.47 -8.16
C SER A 40 -22.12 9.71 -6.87
N LYS A 41 -23.05 9.70 -5.92
CA LYS A 41 -22.88 8.97 -4.66
C LYS A 41 -22.76 7.46 -4.90
N GLU A 42 -23.53 6.95 -5.84
CA GLU A 42 -23.57 5.54 -6.24
C GLU A 42 -22.24 5.12 -6.89
N GLU A 43 -21.73 5.92 -7.84
CA GLU A 43 -20.43 5.68 -8.48
C GLU A 43 -19.29 5.68 -7.48
N ARG A 44 -19.24 6.65 -6.55
CA ARG A 44 -18.21 6.67 -5.51
C ARG A 44 -18.24 5.42 -4.66
N ARG A 45 -19.45 4.97 -4.26
CA ARG A 45 -19.59 3.75 -3.48
C ARG A 45 -19.07 2.53 -4.24
N ALA A 46 -19.39 2.42 -5.52
CA ALA A 46 -18.89 1.36 -6.38
C ALA A 46 -17.35 1.40 -6.49
N LEU A 47 -16.78 2.57 -6.76
CA LEU A 47 -15.33 2.76 -6.86
C LEU A 47 -14.59 2.44 -5.56
N TYR A 48 -15.15 2.76 -4.39
CA TYR A 48 -14.55 2.33 -3.13
C TYR A 48 -14.56 0.81 -2.97
N SER A 49 -15.68 0.17 -3.24
CA SER A 49 -15.81 -1.28 -3.11
C SER A 49 -14.87 -2.01 -4.07
N GLU A 50 -14.76 -1.53 -5.31
CA GLU A 50 -13.82 -2.05 -6.30
C GLU A 50 -12.38 -1.88 -5.82
N TYR A 51 -12.01 -0.67 -5.38
CA TYR A 51 -10.64 -0.41 -4.94
C TYR A 51 -10.26 -1.21 -3.69
N GLU A 52 -11.18 -1.36 -2.74
CA GLU A 52 -10.97 -2.19 -1.55
C GLU A 52 -10.77 -3.66 -1.92
N ALA A 53 -11.56 -4.18 -2.87
CA ALA A 53 -11.42 -5.55 -3.36
C ALA A 53 -10.06 -5.76 -4.06
N LEU A 54 -9.63 -4.82 -4.90
CA LEU A 54 -8.32 -4.87 -5.57
C LEU A 54 -7.17 -4.87 -4.56
N ARG A 55 -7.22 -4.01 -3.54
CA ARG A 55 -6.21 -3.97 -2.47
C ARG A 55 -6.19 -5.26 -1.65
N LYS A 56 -7.35 -5.81 -1.30
CA LYS A 56 -7.46 -7.10 -0.61
C LYS A 56 -6.87 -8.24 -1.45
N ALA A 57 -7.15 -8.27 -2.75
CA ALA A 57 -6.60 -9.27 -3.66
C ALA A 57 -5.07 -9.15 -3.79
N SER A 58 -4.54 -7.93 -3.93
CA SER A 58 -3.09 -7.69 -3.96
C SER A 58 -2.41 -8.13 -2.67
N HIS A 59 -3.02 -7.84 -1.50
CA HIS A 59 -2.52 -8.30 -0.22
C HIS A 59 -2.55 -9.83 -0.08
N ALA A 60 -3.64 -10.47 -0.49
CA ALA A 60 -3.72 -11.93 -0.52
C ALA A 60 -2.65 -12.56 -1.43
N GLY A 61 -2.39 -11.96 -2.60
CA GLY A 61 -1.31 -12.38 -3.50
C GLY A 61 0.08 -12.21 -2.88
N TYR A 62 0.29 -11.16 -2.07
CA TYR A 62 1.52 -10.99 -1.30
C TYR A 62 1.71 -12.08 -0.23
N GLU A 63 0.68 -12.41 0.53
CA GLU A 63 0.75 -13.48 1.54
C GLU A 63 0.93 -14.86 0.88
N ALA A 64 0.27 -15.11 -0.26
CA ALA A 64 0.50 -16.31 -1.06
C ALA A 64 1.94 -16.40 -1.56
N LEU A 65 2.52 -15.28 -2.02
CA LEU A 65 3.91 -15.23 -2.47
C LEU A 65 4.90 -15.49 -1.33
N LYS A 66 4.64 -14.98 -0.12
CA LYS A 66 5.46 -15.32 1.07
C LYS A 66 5.38 -16.79 1.42
N ALA A 67 4.21 -17.39 1.30
CA ALA A 67 3.99 -18.81 1.59
C ALA A 67 4.56 -19.73 0.50
N ALA A 68 4.76 -19.21 -0.72
CA ALA A 68 5.34 -19.94 -1.82
C ALA A 68 6.83 -20.19 -1.58
N CYS A 69 7.16 -21.44 -1.24
CA CYS A 69 8.53 -21.93 -1.16
C CYS A 69 8.87 -22.81 -2.36
N ALA A 70 10.16 -23.12 -2.53
CA ALA A 70 10.55 -24.20 -3.41
C ALA A 70 9.90 -25.51 -2.96
N THR A 71 9.49 -26.35 -3.91
CA THR A 71 8.84 -27.63 -3.60
C THR A 71 9.76 -28.64 -2.92
N VAL A 72 11.09 -28.45 -3.04
CA VAL A 72 12.12 -29.36 -2.52
C VAL A 72 13.21 -28.58 -1.79
N GLU A 73 13.56 -29.06 -0.59
CA GLU A 73 14.59 -28.52 0.32
C GLU A 73 14.48 -27.01 0.54
N PRO A 74 13.52 -26.57 1.39
CA PRO A 74 13.40 -25.18 1.76
C PRO A 74 14.71 -24.64 2.36
N GLY A 75 15.10 -23.42 1.98
CA GLY A 75 16.27 -22.74 2.56
C GLY A 75 17.57 -22.83 1.77
N ILE A 76 17.69 -23.70 0.75
CA ILE A 76 18.82 -23.64 -0.18
C ILE A 76 18.57 -22.59 -1.28
N GLY A 77 19.61 -21.80 -1.57
CA GLY A 77 19.59 -20.78 -2.62
C GLY A 77 19.52 -21.38 -4.04
N TRP A 78 19.31 -20.52 -5.05
CA TRP A 78 19.22 -20.93 -6.45
C TRP A 78 20.47 -21.69 -6.92
N GLU A 79 21.66 -21.13 -6.69
CA GLU A 79 22.93 -21.70 -7.15
C GLU A 79 23.21 -23.09 -6.55
N ALA A 80 22.98 -23.26 -5.24
CA ALA A 80 23.13 -24.55 -4.57
C ALA A 80 22.14 -25.59 -5.10
N ARG A 81 20.92 -25.15 -5.46
CA ARG A 81 19.89 -26.03 -6.05
C ARG A 81 20.25 -26.42 -7.48
N GLU A 82 20.77 -25.50 -8.29
CA GLU A 82 21.22 -25.78 -9.65
C GLU A 82 22.42 -26.73 -9.66
N GLN A 83 23.38 -26.56 -8.75
CA GLN A 83 24.52 -27.47 -8.60
C GLN A 83 24.09 -28.89 -8.18
N LYS A 84 23.09 -29.01 -7.30
CA LYS A 84 22.65 -30.30 -6.76
C LYS A 84 21.71 -31.07 -7.69
N TYR A 85 20.77 -30.39 -8.33
CA TYR A 85 19.69 -31.02 -9.10
C TYR A 85 19.76 -30.76 -10.61
N GLY A 86 20.67 -29.88 -11.05
CA GLY A 86 20.69 -29.38 -12.41
C GLY A 86 19.67 -28.27 -12.65
N LYS A 87 19.91 -27.48 -13.70
CA LYS A 87 19.14 -26.27 -14.04
C LYS A 87 17.66 -26.53 -14.29
N GLU A 88 17.35 -27.63 -14.98
CA GLU A 88 15.97 -27.99 -15.34
C GLU A 88 15.17 -28.30 -14.07
N ALA A 89 15.62 -29.24 -13.23
CA ALA A 89 14.94 -29.57 -11.97
C ALA A 89 14.90 -28.39 -10.98
N ALA A 90 15.96 -27.58 -10.90
CA ALA A 90 15.94 -26.36 -10.08
C ALA A 90 14.86 -25.36 -10.54
N THR A 91 14.64 -25.26 -11.85
CA THR A 91 13.57 -24.44 -12.44
C THR A 91 12.19 -24.98 -12.07
N GLU A 92 11.99 -26.30 -12.15
CA GLU A 92 10.75 -26.96 -11.74
C GLU A 92 10.43 -26.72 -10.26
N HIS A 93 11.45 -26.81 -9.40
CA HIS A 93 11.29 -26.61 -7.96
C HIS A 93 10.82 -25.19 -7.60
N LEU A 94 11.19 -24.18 -8.40
CA LEU A 94 10.75 -22.79 -8.23
C LEU A 94 9.51 -22.42 -9.05
N ARG A 95 8.97 -23.33 -9.87
CA ARG A 95 7.81 -23.02 -10.71
C ARG A 95 6.64 -22.47 -9.89
N PRO A 96 6.23 -23.05 -8.75
CA PRO A 96 5.08 -22.52 -7.99
C PRO A 96 5.31 -21.10 -7.46
N TYR A 97 6.54 -20.80 -7.05
CA TYR A 97 6.92 -19.44 -6.66
C TYR A 97 6.80 -18.47 -7.83
N LYS A 98 7.30 -18.85 -9.02
CA LYS A 98 7.21 -18.01 -10.23
C LYS A 98 5.77 -17.79 -10.67
N GLU A 99 4.93 -18.82 -10.64
CA GLU A 99 3.50 -18.73 -10.98
C GLU A 99 2.76 -17.80 -10.01
N THR A 100 3.02 -17.93 -8.71
CA THR A 100 2.43 -17.06 -7.68
C THR A 100 2.90 -15.61 -7.83
N LEU A 101 4.18 -15.41 -8.13
CA LEU A 101 4.74 -14.08 -8.40
C LEU A 101 4.07 -13.42 -9.60
N GLU A 102 3.84 -14.17 -10.68
CA GLU A 102 3.21 -13.64 -11.89
C GLU A 102 1.73 -13.32 -11.65
N ALA A 103 1.00 -14.18 -10.94
CA ALA A 103 -0.37 -13.90 -10.51
C ALA A 103 -0.47 -12.64 -9.63
N LYS A 104 0.49 -12.45 -8.71
CA LYS A 104 0.59 -11.24 -7.90
C LYS A 104 0.82 -10.00 -8.77
N LYS A 105 1.76 -10.04 -9.71
CA LYS A 105 2.04 -8.91 -10.62
C LYS A 105 0.80 -8.50 -11.41
N GLN A 106 0.05 -9.46 -11.95
CA GLN A 106 -1.19 -9.17 -12.67
C GLN A 106 -2.22 -8.48 -11.77
N THR A 107 -2.29 -8.87 -10.50
CA THR A 107 -3.19 -8.25 -9.52
C THR A 107 -2.73 -6.84 -9.16
N ASP A 108 -1.44 -6.65 -8.92
CA ASP A 108 -0.86 -5.32 -8.64
C ASP A 108 -1.03 -4.38 -9.83
N GLN A 109 -0.91 -4.88 -11.05
CA GLN A 109 -1.15 -4.08 -12.26
C GLN A 109 -2.57 -3.54 -12.28
N LYS A 110 -3.57 -4.36 -11.91
CA LYS A 110 -4.97 -3.88 -11.81
C LYS A 110 -5.13 -2.78 -10.75
N VAL A 111 -4.41 -2.88 -9.63
CA VAL A 111 -4.38 -1.80 -8.62
C VAL A 111 -3.78 -0.54 -9.23
N THR A 112 -2.63 -0.63 -9.90
CA THR A 112 -1.98 0.51 -10.56
C THR A 112 -2.87 1.15 -11.63
N ASP A 113 -3.54 0.35 -12.46
CA ASP A 113 -4.44 0.83 -13.51
C ASP A 113 -5.65 1.55 -12.90
N PHE A 114 -6.22 1.02 -11.81
CA PHE A 114 -7.30 1.68 -11.07
C PHE A 114 -6.83 3.01 -10.49
N GLU A 115 -5.66 3.02 -9.84
CA GLU A 115 -5.07 4.22 -9.24
C GLU A 115 -4.77 5.32 -10.27
N ALA A 116 -4.36 4.94 -11.47
CA ALA A 116 -4.11 5.86 -12.58
C ALA A 116 -5.41 6.47 -13.11
N LYS A 117 -6.50 5.69 -13.18
CA LYS A 117 -7.82 6.16 -13.64
C LYS A 117 -8.57 6.99 -12.60
N HIS A 118 -8.39 6.68 -11.31
CA HIS A 118 -9.17 7.29 -10.21
C HIS A 118 -8.26 7.90 -9.13
N PRO A 119 -7.42 8.90 -9.46
CA PRO A 119 -6.44 9.46 -8.53
C PRO A 119 -7.06 10.12 -7.31
N GLN A 120 -8.26 10.71 -7.44
CA GLN A 120 -8.98 11.33 -6.33
C GLN A 120 -9.48 10.28 -5.33
N ILE A 121 -9.94 9.11 -5.80
CA ILE A 121 -10.36 7.98 -4.95
C ILE A 121 -9.16 7.43 -4.18
N LYS A 122 -8.02 7.22 -4.86
CA LYS A 122 -6.76 6.84 -4.22
C LYS A 122 -6.37 7.84 -3.12
N ARG A 123 -6.38 9.13 -3.44
CA ARG A 123 -5.98 10.19 -2.50
C ARG A 123 -6.86 10.21 -1.26
N LEU A 124 -8.17 10.01 -1.42
CA LEU A 124 -9.09 10.01 -0.29
C LEU A 124 -8.89 8.80 0.63
N VAL A 125 -8.69 7.61 0.06
CA VAL A 125 -8.40 6.40 0.85
C VAL A 125 -7.09 6.55 1.64
N TRP A 126 -6.07 7.17 1.04
CA TRP A 126 -4.84 7.52 1.74
C TRP A 126 -5.09 8.50 2.90
N LEU A 127 -5.79 9.61 2.65
CA LEU A 127 -6.14 10.61 3.68
C LEU A 127 -6.95 10.02 4.83
N LYS A 128 -7.88 9.10 4.55
CA LYS A 128 -8.64 8.37 5.57
C LYS A 128 -7.72 7.57 6.51
N GLY A 129 -6.65 6.98 5.96
CA GLY A 129 -5.64 6.29 6.77
C GLY A 129 -4.84 7.24 7.65
N GLU A 130 -4.45 8.40 7.14
CA GLU A 130 -3.67 9.41 7.89
C GLU A 130 -4.47 9.98 9.07
N ILE A 131 -5.76 10.26 8.88
CA ILE A 131 -6.63 10.74 9.95
C ILE A 131 -6.79 9.69 11.07
N GLY A 132 -6.82 8.40 10.72
CA GLY A 132 -6.88 7.31 11.70
C GLY A 132 -5.58 7.12 12.49
N LYS A 133 -4.42 7.45 11.90
CA LYS A 133 -3.11 7.35 12.58
C LYS A 133 -2.88 8.48 13.58
N GLY A 134 -3.33 9.70 13.28
CA GLY A 134 -3.18 10.86 14.16
C GLY A 134 -3.93 10.78 15.49
N GLN A 135 -4.74 9.73 15.72
CA GLN A 135 -5.38 9.45 17.01
C GLN A 135 -4.53 8.57 17.95
N TYR A 136 -3.37 8.07 17.48
CA TYR A 136 -2.51 7.12 18.21
C TYR A 136 -1.05 7.57 18.35
N GLU A 137 -0.74 8.85 18.10
CA GLU A 137 0.55 9.50 18.40
C GLU A 137 0.38 10.64 19.41
#